data_AF-A0A259CI85-F1
#
_entry.id   AF-A0A259CI85-F1
#
_cell.length_a   1.000
_cell.length_b   1.000
_cell.length_c   1.000
_cell.angle_alpha   90.00
_cell.angle_beta   90.00
_cell.angle_gamma   90.00
#
_symmetry.space_group_name_H-M   'P 1'
#
loop_
_entity.id
_entity.type
_entity.pdbx_description
1 polymer ?
#
loop_
_entity_poly.entity_id
_entity_poly.type
_entity_poly.pdbx_seq_one_letter_code
_entity_poly.pdbx_strand_id
1 'polypeptide(L)'
;CVRRATQVARLTQAQASGQLSLSLVGDTAEDTVTDTVEIDTNTLLGIEEAVVVEAAPVIEEEVCTRKERKGTEVIETPVPCAN
;
A
#
# COMPACT_ATOMS: atom_id res chain seq x y z
N CYS A 1 14.79 22.75 18.43
CA CYS A 1 13.52 23.21 17.83
C CYS A 1 12.69 22.11 17.14
N VAL A 2 13.27 21.09 16.48
CA VAL A 2 12.54 20.10 15.65
C VAL A 2 11.34 19.42 16.34
N ARG A 3 11.46 19.07 17.62
CA ARG A 3 10.40 18.37 18.36
C ARG A 3 9.08 19.18 18.48
N ARG A 4 9.16 20.51 18.43
CA ARG A 4 7.99 21.41 18.53
C ARG A 4 7.20 21.45 17.22
N ALA A 5 7.87 21.53 16.07
CA ALA A 5 7.22 21.53 14.76
C ALA A 5 6.40 20.25 14.54
N THR A 6 6.97 19.08 14.91
CA THR A 6 6.25 17.80 14.85
C THR A 6 5.07 17.73 15.83
N GLN A 7 5.19 18.35 17.01
CA GLN A 7 4.10 18.41 18.01
C GLN A 7 2.93 19.28 17.51
N VAL A 8 3.23 20.43 16.90
CA VAL A 8 2.22 21.30 16.28
C VAL A 8 1.56 20.60 15.10
N ALA A 9 2.33 19.94 14.23
CA ALA A 9 1.77 19.20 13.09
C ALA A 9 0.82 18.06 13.52
N ARG A 10 1.19 17.27 14.55
CA ARG A 10 0.33 16.23 15.11
C ARG A 10 -0.96 16.80 15.73
N LEU A 11 -0.85 17.94 16.41
CA LEU A 11 -2.00 18.61 17.02
C LEU A 11 -2.95 19.18 15.96
N THR A 12 -2.44 19.89 14.95
CA THR A 12 -3.24 20.45 13.85
C THR A 12 -3.95 19.34 13.08
N GLN A 13 -3.29 18.20 12.84
CA GLN A 13 -3.92 17.04 12.21
C GLN A 13 -5.08 16.48 13.07
N ALA A 14 -4.91 16.39 14.40
CA ALA A 14 -5.96 15.93 15.32
C ALA A 14 -7.12 16.92 15.47
N GLN A 15 -6.87 18.23 15.30
CA GLN A 15 -7.91 19.26 15.23
C GLN A 15 -8.67 19.20 13.89
N ALA A 16 -7.97 18.97 12.78
CA ALA A 16 -8.59 18.82 11.45
C ALA A 16 -9.49 17.59 11.36
N SER A 17 -9.17 16.51 12.09
CA SER A 17 -10.03 15.32 12.20
C SER A 17 -11.17 15.47 13.23
N GLY A 18 -11.29 16.63 13.89
CA GLY A 18 -12.40 16.96 14.80
C GLY A 18 -12.36 16.27 16.16
N GLN A 19 -11.26 15.60 16.53
CA GLN A 19 -11.20 14.78 17.75
C GLN A 19 -10.85 15.53 19.03
N LEU A 20 -10.28 16.74 18.98
CA LEU A 20 -9.75 17.43 20.17
C LEU A 20 -9.83 18.96 20.04
N SER A 21 -10.34 19.65 21.07
CA SER A 21 -10.21 21.12 21.23
C SER A 21 -9.38 21.43 22.48
N LEU A 22 -8.10 21.78 22.27
CA LEU A 22 -7.22 22.21 23.35
C LEU A 22 -6.41 23.44 22.91
N SER A 23 -6.28 24.42 23.80
CA SER A 23 -5.57 25.68 23.54
C SER A 23 -4.12 25.57 23.99
N LEU A 24 -3.17 25.91 23.10
CA LEU A 24 -1.75 25.91 23.40
C LEU A 24 -1.42 27.21 24.17
N VAL A 25 -1.25 27.12 25.49
CA VAL A 25 -0.79 28.26 26.32
C VAL A 25 0.72 28.43 26.10
N GLY A 26 1.10 29.56 25.49
CA GLY A 26 2.49 29.88 25.17
C GLY A 26 3.24 30.46 26.37
N ASP A 27 4.38 29.85 26.72
CA ASP A 27 5.44 30.50 27.48
C ASP A 27 6.35 31.25 26.48
N THR A 28 6.61 32.52 26.77
CA THR A 28 7.25 33.48 25.87
C THR A 28 8.73 33.15 25.67
N ALA A 29 9.06 32.52 24.55
CA ALA A 29 10.37 32.61 23.91
C ALA A 29 10.17 32.36 22.41
N GLU A 30 10.11 33.46 21.66
CA GLU A 30 10.11 33.47 20.21
C GLU A 30 11.46 32.93 19.70
N ASP A 31 11.45 31.71 19.19
CA ASP A 31 12.49 31.21 18.28
C ASP A 31 11.76 30.62 17.07
N THR A 32 11.26 31.52 16.22
CA THR A 32 10.73 31.20 14.89
C THR A 32 11.90 30.85 13.96
N VAL A 33 12.44 29.65 14.13
CA VAL A 33 13.30 29.04 13.12
C VAL A 33 12.39 28.54 11.99
N THR A 34 12.39 29.27 10.88
CA THR A 34 11.75 28.93 9.59
C THR A 34 12.53 27.83 8.88
N ASP A 35 12.63 26.66 9.50
CA ASP A 35 12.96 25.42 8.77
C ASP A 35 11.66 24.87 8.17
N THR A 36 11.62 24.64 6.86
CA THR A 36 10.50 23.95 6.19
C THR A 36 10.55 22.48 6.58
N VAL A 37 9.82 22.12 7.63
CA VAL A 37 9.69 20.73 8.06
C VAL A 37 8.56 20.08 7.26
N GLU A 38 8.91 19.36 6.20
CA GLU A 38 7.99 18.51 5.46
C GLU A 38 7.77 17.21 6.25
N ILE A 39 6.53 16.95 6.65
CA ILE A 39 6.18 15.76 7.43
C ILE A 39 5.11 14.98 6.68
N ASP A 40 5.42 13.73 6.38
CA ASP A 40 4.52 12.80 5.73
C ASP A 40 3.34 12.40 6.66
N THR A 41 2.13 12.42 6.11
CA THR A 41 0.90 12.19 6.87
C THR A 41 0.77 10.73 7.30
N ASN A 42 1.25 9.79 6.48
CA ASN A 42 1.21 8.36 6.81
C ASN A 42 2.13 8.07 8.01
N THR A 43 3.33 8.67 8.01
CA THR A 43 4.29 8.60 9.11
C THR A 43 3.77 9.27 10.40
N LEU A 44 3.01 10.36 10.28
CA LEU A 44 2.36 11.02 11.43
C LEU A 44 1.27 10.17 12.07
N LEU A 45 0.51 9.45 11.25
CA LEU A 45 -0.62 8.62 11.66
C LEU A 45 -0.23 7.16 11.93
N GLY A 46 1.00 6.76 11.63
CA GLY A 46 1.48 5.38 11.75
C GLY A 46 0.82 4.43 10.74
N ILE A 47 0.41 4.94 9.58
CA ILE A 47 -0.21 4.16 8.52
C ILE A 47 0.89 3.47 7.74
N GLU A 48 0.94 2.15 7.81
CA GLU A 48 1.83 1.34 6.98
C GLU A 48 1.24 1.21 5.58
N GLU A 49 1.98 1.63 4.56
CA GLU A 49 1.57 1.45 3.18
C GLU A 49 1.60 -0.05 2.84
N ALA A 50 0.43 -0.60 2.52
CA ALA A 50 0.32 -1.97 2.06
C ALA A 50 0.97 -2.07 0.68
N VAL A 51 2.17 -2.65 0.64
CA VAL A 51 2.82 -3.05 -0.62
C VAL A 51 1.96 -4.17 -1.20
N VAL A 52 1.10 -3.82 -2.16
CA VAL A 52 0.38 -4.80 -2.98
C VAL A 52 1.42 -5.48 -3.85
N VAL A 53 1.93 -6.62 -3.39
CA VAL A 53 2.71 -7.52 -4.24
C VAL A 53 1.74 -8.03 -5.28
N GLU A 54 1.82 -7.50 -6.50
CA GLU A 54 1.08 -8.02 -7.64
C GLU A 54 1.38 -9.51 -7.75
N ALA A 55 0.36 -10.34 -7.52
CA ALA A 55 0.51 -11.78 -7.64
C ALA A 55 0.99 -12.08 -9.06
N ALA A 56 2.10 -12.81 -9.17
CA ALA A 56 2.64 -13.23 -10.47
C ALA A 56 1.53 -13.90 -11.30
N PRO A 57 1.47 -13.65 -12.63
CA PRO A 57 0.45 -14.26 -13.46
C PRO A 57 0.55 -15.77 -13.35
N VAL A 58 -0.58 -16.42 -13.03
CA VAL A 58 -0.68 -17.87 -13.03
C VAL A 58 -0.49 -18.30 -14.49
N ILE A 59 0.66 -18.87 -14.80
CA ILE A 59 0.93 -19.43 -16.13
C ILE A 59 0.19 -20.77 -16.17
N GLU A 60 -0.96 -20.80 -16.83
CA GLU A 60 -1.65 -22.05 -17.12
C GLU A 60 -0.82 -22.83 -18.16
N GLU A 61 -0.40 -24.05 -17.83
CA GLU A 61 0.33 -24.89 -18.78
C GLU A 61 -0.63 -25.34 -19.90
N GLU A 62 -0.31 -25.01 -21.15
CA GLU A 62 -1.10 -25.43 -22.31
C GLU A 62 -0.95 -26.95 -22.52
N VAL A 63 -1.98 -27.72 -22.19
CA VAL A 63 -2.03 -29.17 -22.42
C VAL A 63 -2.73 -29.47 -23.75
N CYS A 64 -1.97 -29.90 -24.75
CA CYS A 64 -2.54 -30.40 -26.01
C CYS A 64 -2.97 -31.86 -25.88
N THR A 65 -4.18 -32.20 -26.34
CA THR A 65 -4.66 -33.60 -26.40
C THR A 65 -4.92 -34.05 -27.84
N ARG A 66 -4.57 -35.30 -28.14
CA ARG A 66 -4.92 -35.98 -29.40
C ARG A 66 -6.15 -36.85 -29.17
N LYS A 67 -7.15 -36.71 -30.04
CA LYS A 67 -8.37 -37.53 -30.00
C LYS A 67 -8.23 -38.70 -30.97
N GLU A 68 -8.26 -39.92 -30.45
CA GLU A 68 -8.30 -41.15 -31.23
C GLU A 68 -9.63 -41.86 -31.03
N ARG A 69 -10.34 -42.16 -32.12
CA ARG A 69 -11.62 -42.86 -32.05
C ARG A 69 -11.40 -44.36 -32.29
N LYS A 70 -11.64 -45.18 -31.26
CA LYS A 70 -11.66 -46.65 -31.35
C LYS A 70 -13.11 -47.14 -31.36
N GLY A 71 -13.67 -47.27 -32.55
CA GLY A 71 -15.07 -47.67 -32.74
C GLY A 71 -16.03 -46.59 -32.23
N THR A 72 -16.69 -46.87 -31.10
CA THR A 72 -17.66 -45.95 -30.46
C THR A 72 -17.02 -45.10 -29.36
N GLU A 73 -15.78 -45.39 -28.96
CA GLU A 73 -15.09 -44.68 -27.88
C GLU A 73 -14.09 -43.67 -28.42
N VAL A 74 -14.02 -42.49 -27.79
CA VAL A 74 -13.06 -41.43 -28.09
C VAL A 74 -12.09 -41.35 -26.92
N ILE A 75 -10.80 -41.61 -27.20
CA ILE A 75 -9.71 -41.58 -26.23
C ILE A 75 -8.93 -40.28 -26.44
N GLU A 76 -8.72 -39.52 -25.37
CA GLU A 76 -7.89 -38.32 -25.37
C GLU A 76 -6.51 -38.63 -24.76
N THR A 77 -5.44 -38.46 -25.53
CA THR A 77 -4.06 -38.72 -25.09
C THR A 77 -3.27 -37.41 -25.10
N PRO A 78 -2.58 -37.03 -24.01
CA PRO A 78 -1.76 -35.82 -23.98
C PRO A 78 -0.59 -35.95 -24.96
N VAL A 79 -0.35 -34.91 -25.74
CA VAL A 79 0.73 -34.81 -26.72
C VAL A 79 1.48 -33.50 -26.56
N PRO A 80 2.77 -33.43 -26.92
CA PRO A 80 3.50 -32.18 -26.92
C PRO A 80 2.86 -31.20 -27.93
N CYS A 81 2.61 -29.97 -27.49
CA CYS A 81 2.23 -28.89 -28.39
C CYS A 81 3.42 -28.55 -29.31
N ALA A 82 3.22 -28.51 -30.62
CA ALA A 82 4.20 -28.01 -31.58
C ALA A 82 3.83 -26.57 -31.94
N ASN A 83 4.80 -25.66 -31.84
CA ASN A 83 4.64 -24.22 -32.11
C ASN A 83 4.19 -23.91 -33.55
#